data_AF-A0A1I4PDQ7-F1
#
_entry.id   AF-A0A1I4PDQ7-F1
#
_cell.length_a   1.000
_cell.length_b   1.000
_cell.length_c   1.000
_cell.angle_alpha   90.00
_cell.angle_beta   90.00
_cell.angle_gamma   90.00
#
_symmetry.space_group_name_H-M   'P 1'
#
loop_
_entity.id
_entity.type
_entity.pdbx_description
1 polymer ?
#
loop_
_entity_poly.entity_id
_entity_poly.type
_entity_poly.pdbx_seq_one_letter_code
_entity_poly.pdbx_strand_id
1 'polypeptide(L)'
;MSYYTVRGIVNRGFPILLVTSIIGIFSGQILNIEIEKLVSMPIILVLIPALIKIGGDTGSMLGARLSSSFHMGLGSHLHRNPVVRNSVYAALIVGLTACMFVAITVWITGIIFDMGIPFFKLFALCMIAGSFELMVVFSATIAIAFASHRFGVDPDDTVIPLIATFGDLIGVSGIFMTMHLLNLV
;
A
#
# COMPACT_ATOMS: atom_id res chain seq x y z
N MET A 1 -27.75 -16.50 -8.84
CA MET A 1 -27.58 -15.02 -8.91
C MET A 1 -27.70 -14.35 -7.53
N SER A 2 -27.23 -14.95 -6.42
CA SER A 2 -27.32 -14.29 -5.08
C SER A 2 -26.15 -13.35 -4.77
N TYR A 3 -25.14 -13.31 -5.63
CA TYR A 3 -23.90 -12.51 -5.48
C TYR A 3 -24.15 -11.00 -5.41
N TYR A 4 -25.10 -10.50 -6.21
CA TYR A 4 -25.37 -9.06 -6.35
C TYR A 4 -26.61 -8.60 -5.57
N THR A 5 -26.96 -9.29 -4.49
CA THR A 5 -28.03 -8.85 -3.59
C THR A 5 -27.43 -8.04 -2.45
N VAL A 6 -28.14 -7.02 -1.96
CA VAL A 6 -27.70 -6.19 -0.81
C VAL A 6 -27.29 -7.10 0.36
N ARG A 7 -28.11 -8.11 0.68
CA ARG A 7 -27.83 -9.07 1.75
C ARG A 7 -26.59 -9.94 1.48
N GLY A 8 -26.35 -10.32 0.22
CA GLY A 8 -25.17 -11.08 -0.19
C GLY A 8 -23.87 -10.28 -0.04
N ILE A 9 -23.87 -9.02 -0.50
CA ILE A 9 -22.72 -8.12 -0.41
C ILE A 9 -22.41 -7.82 1.06
N VAL A 10 -23.42 -7.45 1.86
CA VAL A 10 -23.22 -7.16 3.29
C VAL A 10 -22.68 -8.36 4.03
N ASN A 11 -23.25 -9.56 3.85
CA ASN A 11 -22.79 -10.76 4.57
C ASN A 11 -21.35 -11.17 4.24
N ARG A 12 -20.87 -10.86 3.03
CA ARG A 12 -19.50 -11.20 2.58
C ARG A 12 -18.49 -10.11 2.94
N GLY A 13 -18.86 -8.85 2.73
CA GLY A 13 -18.00 -7.70 3.00
C GLY A 13 -17.87 -7.43 4.50
N PHE A 14 -18.94 -7.59 5.29
CA PHE A 14 -18.94 -7.22 6.71
C PHE A 14 -17.86 -7.92 7.55
N PRO A 15 -17.64 -9.26 7.46
CA PRO A 15 -16.56 -9.91 8.20
C PRO A 15 -15.17 -9.40 7.79
N ILE A 16 -14.95 -9.19 6.49
CA ILE A 16 -13.67 -8.71 5.96
C ILE A 16 -13.41 -7.28 6.44
N LEU A 17 -14.43 -6.41 6.35
CA LEU A 17 -14.37 -5.03 6.81
C LEU A 17 -14.15 -4.91 8.32
N LEU A 18 -14.73 -5.82 9.12
CA LEU A 18 -14.45 -5.86 10.56
C LEU A 18 -12.98 -6.19 10.84
N VAL A 19 -12.42 -7.19 10.15
CA VAL A 19 -11.02 -7.56 10.30
C VAL A 19 -10.09 -6.43 9.86
N THR A 20 -10.36 -5.81 8.71
CA THR A 20 -9.56 -4.67 8.23
C THR A 20 -9.70 -3.46 9.15
N SER A 21 -10.88 -3.21 9.72
CA SER A 21 -11.05 -2.13 10.71
C SER A 21 -10.19 -2.35 11.96
N ILE A 22 -10.10 -3.58 12.47
CA ILE A 22 -9.25 -3.90 13.61
C ILE A 22 -7.78 -3.63 13.28
N ILE A 23 -7.29 -4.06 12.11
CA ILE A 23 -5.91 -3.81 11.68
C ILE A 23 -5.68 -2.30 11.47
N GLY A 24 -6.66 -1.58 10.92
CA GLY A 24 -6.60 -0.13 10.76
C GLY A 24 -6.47 0.61 12.10
N ILE A 25 -7.14 0.13 13.16
CA ILE A 25 -6.96 0.66 14.52
C ILE A 25 -5.51 0.50 14.97
N PHE A 26 -4.88 -0.66 14.73
CA PHE A 26 -3.46 -0.86 15.07
C PHE A 26 -2.55 0.12 14.31
N SER A 27 -2.77 0.32 13.01
CA SER A 27 -2.02 1.31 12.22
C SER A 27 -2.18 2.73 12.80
N GLY A 28 -3.41 3.11 13.15
CA GLY A 28 -3.69 4.39 13.81
C GLY A 28 -3.04 4.52 15.19
N GLN A 29 -2.94 3.44 15.97
CA GLN A 29 -2.24 3.44 17.25
C GLN A 29 -0.73 3.66 17.08
N ILE A 30 -0.11 3.05 16.06
CA ILE A 30 1.32 3.30 15.75
C ILE A 30 1.54 4.78 15.45
N LEU A 31 0.65 5.39 14.65
CA LEU A 31 0.70 6.82 14.36
C LEU A 31 0.50 7.68 15.62
N ASN A 32 -0.41 7.28 16.51
CA ASN A 32 -0.73 8.00 17.73
C ASN A 32 0.41 8.00 18.76
N ILE A 33 1.18 6.91 18.86
CA ILE A 33 2.34 6.82 19.77
C ILE A 33 3.39 7.89 19.43
N GLU A 34 3.54 8.21 18.16
CA GLU A 34 4.58 9.11 17.65
C GLU A 34 4.02 10.52 17.34
N ILE A 35 2.80 10.84 17.80
CA ILE A 35 2.09 12.06 17.41
C ILE A 35 2.84 13.35 17.79
N GLU A 36 3.54 13.35 18.92
CA GLU A 36 4.34 14.50 19.36
C GLU A 36 5.47 14.84 18.37
N LYS A 37 6.08 13.81 17.78
CA LYS A 37 7.14 13.95 16.77
C LYS A 37 6.58 14.37 15.42
N LEU A 38 5.35 13.97 15.10
CA LEU A 38 4.68 14.40 13.87
C LEU A 38 4.23 15.86 13.93
N VAL A 39 3.80 16.33 15.10
CA VAL A 39 3.41 17.73 15.32
C VAL A 39 4.62 18.67 15.24
N SER A 40 5.82 18.21 15.65
CA SER A 40 7.04 19.00 15.49
C SER A 40 7.52 19.09 14.03
N MET A 41 7.03 18.19 13.15
CA MET A 41 7.37 18.15 11.72
C MET A 41 6.11 18.07 10.85
N PRO A 42 5.34 19.18 10.70
CA PRO A 42 4.04 19.17 10.03
C PRO A 42 4.08 18.67 8.58
N ILE A 43 5.20 18.83 7.89
CA ILE A 43 5.36 18.35 6.52
C ILE A 43 5.29 16.82 6.39
N ILE A 44 5.67 16.09 7.46
CA ILE A 44 5.58 14.64 7.51
C ILE A 44 4.11 14.21 7.65
N LEU A 45 3.30 14.97 8.40
CA LEU A 45 1.84 14.74 8.48
C LEU A 45 1.17 14.84 7.11
N VAL A 46 1.62 15.77 6.25
CA VAL A 46 1.12 15.90 4.87
C VAL A 46 1.57 14.72 4.01
N LEU A 47 2.79 14.21 4.23
CA LEU A 47 3.36 13.11 3.46
C LEU A 47 2.68 11.76 3.73
N ILE A 48 2.44 11.44 5.01
CA ILE A 48 1.99 10.13 5.46
C ILE A 48 0.82 9.56 4.63
N PRO A 49 -0.32 10.25 4.48
CA PRO A 49 -1.45 9.70 3.74
C PRO A 49 -1.16 9.53 2.24
N ALA A 50 -0.33 10.41 1.67
CA ALA A 50 0.02 10.33 0.25
C ALA A 50 0.95 9.15 -0.04
N LEU A 51 1.91 8.88 0.86
CA LEU A 51 2.90 7.82 0.66
C LEU A 51 2.28 6.43 0.90
N ILE A 52 1.57 6.24 2.02
CA ILE A 52 0.87 4.98 2.35
C ILE A 52 -0.11 4.56 1.25
N LYS A 53 -0.79 5.54 0.65
CA LYS A 53 -1.77 5.24 -0.40
C LYS A 53 -1.12 4.58 -1.63
N ILE A 54 0.15 4.87 -1.91
CA ILE A 54 0.84 4.31 -3.07
C ILE A 54 0.93 2.78 -2.96
N GLY A 55 1.31 2.24 -1.80
CA GLY A 55 1.43 0.79 -1.61
C GLY A 55 0.08 0.10 -1.79
N GLY A 56 -0.97 0.61 -1.12
CA GLY A 56 -2.34 0.09 -1.23
C GLY A 56 -2.89 0.11 -2.66
N ASP A 57 -2.77 1.24 -3.36
CA ASP A 57 -3.29 1.42 -4.72
C ASP A 57 -2.54 0.54 -5.73
N THR A 58 -1.21 0.54 -5.68
CA THR A 58 -0.38 -0.25 -6.62
C THR A 58 -0.43 -1.75 -6.33
N GLY A 59 -0.56 -2.14 -5.07
CA GLY A 59 -0.80 -3.53 -4.66
C GLY A 59 -2.16 -4.02 -5.13
N SER A 60 -3.20 -3.19 -5.01
CA SER A 60 -4.54 -3.51 -5.52
C SER A 60 -4.56 -3.60 -7.05
N MET A 61 -3.87 -2.70 -7.74
CA MET A 61 -3.67 -2.75 -9.19
C MET A 61 -2.98 -4.06 -9.61
N LEU A 62 -1.92 -4.47 -8.91
CA LEU A 62 -1.24 -5.73 -9.16
C LEU A 62 -2.17 -6.92 -8.90
N GLY A 63 -2.92 -6.89 -7.80
CA GLY A 63 -3.90 -7.92 -7.43
C GLY A 63 -4.96 -8.13 -8.51
N ALA A 64 -5.59 -7.05 -8.99
CA ALA A 64 -6.60 -7.10 -10.05
C ALA A 64 -6.04 -7.65 -11.38
N ARG A 65 -4.79 -7.29 -11.73
CA ARG A 65 -4.11 -7.84 -12.92
C ARG A 65 -3.85 -9.34 -12.79
N LEU A 66 -3.42 -9.79 -11.61
CA LEU A 66 -3.22 -11.22 -11.33
C LEU A 66 -4.55 -11.97 -11.37
N SER A 67 -5.58 -11.44 -10.70
CA SER A 67 -6.95 -11.97 -10.72
C SER A 67 -7.46 -12.18 -12.14
N SER A 68 -7.35 -11.14 -12.99
CA SER A 68 -7.73 -11.22 -14.40
C SER A 68 -6.93 -12.28 -15.16
N SER A 69 -5.62 -12.38 -14.90
CA SER A 69 -4.76 -13.38 -15.56
C SER A 69 -5.10 -14.81 -15.16
N PHE A 70 -5.54 -15.03 -13.91
CA PHE A 70 -5.99 -16.33 -13.44
C PHE A 70 -7.31 -16.74 -14.08
N HIS A 71 -8.28 -15.82 -14.16
CA HIS A 71 -9.56 -16.06 -14.83
C HIS A 71 -9.39 -16.39 -16.32
N MET A 72 -8.39 -15.81 -16.99
CA MET A 72 -8.06 -16.15 -18.38
C MET A 72 -7.27 -17.45 -18.55
N GLY A 73 -6.97 -18.18 -17.45
CA GLY A 73 -6.17 -19.39 -17.48
C GLY A 73 -4.68 -19.16 -17.78
N LEU A 74 -4.24 -17.91 -17.79
CA LEU A 74 -2.86 -17.53 -18.15
C LEU A 74 -1.89 -17.73 -16.98
N GLY A 75 -2.37 -17.86 -15.73
CA GLY A 75 -1.56 -17.77 -14.50
C GLY A 75 -1.05 -19.08 -13.86
N SER A 76 -0.96 -20.19 -14.59
CA SER A 76 -0.66 -21.53 -14.02
C SER A 76 0.69 -21.68 -13.30
N HIS A 77 1.71 -20.86 -13.64
CA HIS A 77 3.03 -20.92 -13.01
C HIS A 77 3.58 -19.54 -12.60
N LEU A 78 3.70 -19.33 -11.27
CA LEU A 78 4.15 -18.08 -10.62
C LEU A 78 5.46 -17.51 -11.16
N HIS A 79 6.50 -18.34 -11.28
CA HIS A 79 7.86 -17.87 -11.60
C HIS A 79 8.15 -17.78 -13.09
N ARG A 80 7.32 -18.41 -13.94
CA ARG A 80 7.63 -18.60 -15.37
C ARG A 80 6.66 -17.87 -16.29
N ASN A 81 5.58 -17.31 -15.75
CA ASN A 81 4.61 -16.59 -16.54
C ASN A 81 5.06 -15.14 -16.82
N PRO A 82 5.27 -14.75 -18.09
CA PRO A 82 5.62 -13.38 -18.44
C PRO A 82 4.54 -12.37 -18.00
N VAL A 83 3.26 -12.77 -17.91
CA VAL A 83 2.17 -11.87 -17.51
C VAL A 83 2.30 -11.43 -16.05
N VAL A 84 2.61 -12.38 -15.15
CA VAL A 84 2.82 -12.10 -13.72
C VAL A 84 4.04 -11.19 -13.56
N ARG A 85 5.17 -11.58 -14.17
CA ARG A 85 6.42 -10.83 -14.06
C ARG A 85 6.29 -9.40 -14.62
N ASN A 86 5.68 -9.24 -15.79
CA ASN A 86 5.50 -7.92 -16.40
C ASN A 86 4.52 -7.06 -15.59
N SER A 87 3.51 -7.66 -14.96
CA SER A 87 2.60 -6.93 -14.08
C SER A 87 3.30 -6.43 -12.82
N VAL A 88 4.18 -7.24 -12.22
CA VAL A 88 5.02 -6.82 -11.08
C VAL A 88 5.97 -5.69 -11.47
N TYR A 89 6.67 -5.80 -12.60
CA TYR A 89 7.55 -4.72 -13.06
C TYR A 89 6.79 -3.43 -13.38
N ALA A 90 5.64 -3.53 -14.03
CA ALA A 90 4.80 -2.37 -14.29
C ALA A 90 4.33 -1.71 -12.99
N ALA A 91 3.86 -2.49 -12.02
CA ALA A 91 3.44 -1.99 -10.72
C ALA A 91 4.62 -1.34 -9.95
N LEU A 92 5.83 -1.90 -10.04
CA LEU A 92 7.02 -1.34 -9.40
C LEU A 92 7.42 -0.01 -10.01
N ILE A 93 7.41 0.10 -11.34
CA ILE A 93 7.70 1.35 -12.04
C ILE A 93 6.66 2.41 -11.65
N VAL A 94 5.37 2.06 -11.66
CA VAL A 94 4.29 2.99 -11.26
C VAL A 94 4.44 3.42 -9.79
N GLY A 95 4.70 2.49 -8.88
CA GLY A 95 4.88 2.79 -7.46
C GLY A 95 6.09 3.68 -7.17
N LEU A 96 7.24 3.37 -7.77
CA LEU A 96 8.46 4.16 -7.57
C LEU A 96 8.33 5.56 -8.18
N THR A 97 7.75 5.68 -9.38
CA THR A 97 7.50 6.99 -10.00
C THR A 97 6.50 7.81 -9.18
N ALA A 98 5.46 7.18 -8.62
CA ALA A 98 4.54 7.85 -7.70
C ALA A 98 5.24 8.33 -6.43
N CYS A 99 6.16 7.53 -5.85
CA CYS A 99 6.93 7.95 -4.67
C CYS A 99 7.80 9.19 -4.97
N MET A 100 8.44 9.22 -6.14
CA MET A 100 9.19 10.40 -6.58
C MET A 100 8.29 11.63 -6.74
N PHE A 101 7.11 11.44 -7.33
CA PHE A 101 6.15 12.52 -7.53
C PHE A 101 5.62 13.06 -6.18
N VAL A 102 5.34 12.18 -5.23
CA VAL A 102 4.96 12.56 -3.86
C VAL A 102 6.07 13.36 -3.18
N ALA A 103 7.33 12.92 -3.28
CA ALA A 103 8.44 13.67 -2.71
C ALA A 103 8.53 15.11 -3.26
N ILE A 104 8.38 15.28 -4.57
CA ILE A 104 8.42 16.60 -5.22
C ILE A 104 7.23 17.46 -4.79
N THR A 105 6.02 16.91 -4.84
CA THR A 105 4.80 17.66 -4.51
C THR A 105 4.76 18.08 -3.05
N VAL A 106 5.09 17.18 -2.12
CA VAL A 106 5.19 17.50 -0.70
C VAL A 106 6.28 18.53 -0.45
N TRP A 107 7.43 18.44 -1.12
CA TRP A 107 8.47 19.45 -1.00
C TRP A 107 8.00 20.85 -1.43
N ILE A 108 7.30 20.94 -2.57
CA ILE A 108 6.70 22.20 -3.05
C ILE A 108 5.71 22.74 -2.01
N THR A 109 4.85 21.89 -1.44
CA THR A 109 3.95 22.29 -0.35
C THR A 109 4.72 22.80 0.86
N GLY A 110 5.83 22.15 1.22
CA GLY A 110 6.70 22.59 2.31
C GLY A 110 7.30 23.98 2.09
N ILE A 111 7.63 24.34 0.85
CA ILE A 111 8.08 25.70 0.50
C ILE A 111 6.95 26.71 0.62
N ILE A 112 5.76 26.40 0.11
CA ILE A 112 4.62 27.32 0.08
C ILE A 112 4.18 27.72 1.50
N PHE A 113 4.20 26.77 2.42
CA PHE A 113 3.72 26.97 3.78
C PHE A 113 4.84 27.20 4.82
N ASP A 114 6.10 27.30 4.38
CA ASP A 114 7.28 27.47 5.25
C ASP A 114 7.41 26.38 6.34
N MET A 115 7.12 25.13 5.97
CA MET A 115 7.18 23.95 6.85
C MET A 115 8.18 22.90 6.34
N GLY A 116 9.07 23.28 5.42
CA GLY A 116 9.88 22.34 4.65
C GLY A 116 11.06 21.72 5.40
N ILE A 117 11.34 20.45 5.10
CA ILE A 117 12.65 19.82 5.34
C ILE A 117 13.48 19.84 4.05
N PRO A 118 14.82 19.66 4.12
CA PRO A 118 15.65 19.60 2.92
C PRO A 118 15.14 18.56 1.93
N PHE A 119 15.05 18.95 0.64
CA PHE A 119 14.52 18.09 -0.44
C PHE A 119 15.15 16.69 -0.42
N PHE A 120 16.47 16.61 -0.26
CA PHE A 120 17.19 15.34 -0.24
C PHE A 120 16.72 14.41 0.88
N LYS A 121 16.42 14.93 2.07
CA LYS A 121 15.91 14.11 3.19
C LYS A 121 14.49 13.63 2.91
N LEU A 122 13.62 14.49 2.39
CA LEU A 122 12.25 14.11 2.03
C LEU A 122 12.22 13.08 0.90
N PHE A 123 13.05 13.30 -0.14
CA PHE A 123 13.19 12.39 -1.26
C PHE A 123 13.73 11.03 -0.81
N ALA A 124 14.80 11.01 -0.01
CA ALA A 124 15.32 9.78 0.57
C ALA A 124 14.27 9.05 1.41
N LEU A 125 13.51 9.79 2.22
CA LEU A 125 12.44 9.21 3.03
C LEU A 125 11.36 8.55 2.16
N CYS A 126 10.85 9.25 1.14
CA CYS A 126 9.84 8.71 0.24
C CYS A 126 10.35 7.49 -0.53
N MET A 127 11.60 7.54 -1.01
CA MET A 127 12.17 6.44 -1.78
C MET A 127 12.46 5.22 -0.92
N ILE A 128 13.01 5.37 0.28
CA ILE A 128 13.34 4.25 1.17
C ILE A 128 12.07 3.63 1.75
N ALA A 129 11.20 4.46 2.36
CA ALA A 129 9.95 3.99 2.95
C ALA A 129 9.01 3.41 1.87
N GLY A 130 8.85 4.11 0.75
CA GLY A 130 8.03 3.66 -0.37
C GLY A 130 8.57 2.37 -1.01
N SER A 131 9.89 2.22 -1.19
CA SER A 131 10.45 0.97 -1.72
C SER A 131 10.23 -0.21 -0.76
N PHE A 132 10.38 0.03 0.54
CA PHE A 132 10.12 -0.97 1.57
C PHE A 132 8.64 -1.40 1.55
N GLU A 133 7.73 -0.44 1.51
CA GLU A 133 6.30 -0.68 1.43
C GLU A 133 5.92 -1.47 0.17
N LEU A 134 6.36 -1.02 -1.00
CA LEU A 134 6.10 -1.70 -2.28
C LEU A 134 6.60 -3.14 -2.28
N MET A 135 7.80 -3.39 -1.72
CA MET A 135 8.36 -4.74 -1.66
C MET A 135 7.47 -5.67 -0.84
N VAL A 136 7.07 -5.23 0.36
CA VAL A 136 6.24 -6.03 1.27
C VAL A 136 4.84 -6.20 0.70
N VAL A 137 4.20 -5.11 0.28
CA VAL A 137 2.85 -5.13 -0.27
C VAL A 137 2.77 -6.02 -1.50
N PHE A 138 3.70 -5.90 -2.46
CA PHE A 138 3.62 -6.73 -3.67
C PHE A 138 3.88 -8.20 -3.39
N SER A 139 4.76 -8.52 -2.45
CA SER A 139 4.96 -9.90 -2.01
C SER A 139 3.68 -10.49 -1.41
N ALA A 140 2.98 -9.71 -0.57
CA ALA A 140 1.71 -10.08 0.01
C ALA A 140 0.62 -10.20 -1.06
N THR A 141 0.53 -9.25 -1.99
CA THR A 141 -0.42 -9.29 -3.12
C THR A 141 -0.29 -10.58 -3.91
N ILE A 142 0.94 -10.94 -4.29
CA ILE A 142 1.20 -12.17 -5.04
C ILE A 142 0.77 -13.38 -4.19
N ALA A 143 1.20 -13.45 -2.93
CA ALA A 143 0.86 -14.58 -2.05
C ALA A 143 -0.66 -14.75 -1.87
N ILE A 144 -1.37 -13.67 -1.59
CA ILE A 144 -2.82 -13.70 -1.38
C ILE A 144 -3.54 -14.01 -2.70
N ALA A 145 -3.16 -13.41 -3.83
CA ALA A 145 -3.80 -13.68 -5.11
C ALA A 145 -3.68 -15.17 -5.52
N PHE A 146 -2.52 -15.78 -5.28
CA PHE A 146 -2.33 -17.23 -5.51
C PHE A 146 -3.10 -18.09 -4.52
N ALA A 147 -3.14 -17.71 -3.24
CA ALA A 147 -3.93 -18.41 -2.23
C ALA A 147 -5.41 -18.38 -2.59
N SER A 148 -5.97 -17.19 -2.89
CA SER A 148 -7.36 -17.01 -3.29
C SER A 148 -7.70 -17.88 -4.51
N HIS A 149 -6.86 -17.87 -5.55
CA HIS A 149 -7.03 -18.75 -6.70
C HIS A 149 -7.03 -20.24 -6.34
N ARG A 150 -6.13 -20.69 -5.45
CA ARG A 150 -6.06 -22.09 -5.01
C ARG A 150 -7.27 -22.52 -4.17
N PHE A 151 -7.83 -21.61 -3.38
CA PHE A 151 -9.00 -21.87 -2.52
C PHE A 151 -10.34 -21.60 -3.22
N GLY A 152 -10.33 -21.18 -4.49
CA GLY A 152 -11.55 -20.87 -5.26
C GLY A 152 -12.29 -19.63 -4.74
N VAL A 153 -11.58 -18.73 -4.05
CA VAL A 153 -12.11 -17.46 -3.55
C VAL A 153 -11.76 -16.37 -4.56
N ASP A 154 -12.69 -15.46 -4.81
CA ASP A 154 -12.43 -14.34 -5.71
C ASP A 154 -11.31 -13.46 -5.10
N PRO A 155 -10.17 -13.30 -5.80
CA PRO A 155 -9.14 -12.38 -5.39
C PRO A 155 -9.70 -10.97 -5.16
N ASP A 156 -10.67 -10.51 -5.95
CA ASP A 156 -11.13 -9.12 -5.88
C ASP A 156 -11.91 -8.83 -4.59
N ASP A 157 -12.64 -9.82 -4.06
CA ASP A 157 -13.40 -9.71 -2.81
C ASP A 157 -12.51 -9.77 -1.54
N THR A 158 -11.28 -10.28 -1.66
CA THR A 158 -10.41 -10.59 -0.50
C THR A 158 -9.07 -9.86 -0.53
N VAL A 159 -8.41 -9.85 -1.67
CA VAL A 159 -7.06 -9.32 -1.88
C VAL A 159 -7.07 -7.80 -1.73
N ILE A 160 -8.06 -7.10 -2.29
CA ILE A 160 -8.08 -5.64 -2.31
C ILE A 160 -8.24 -5.05 -0.89
N PRO A 161 -9.26 -5.42 -0.08
CA PRO A 161 -9.40 -4.85 1.26
C PRO A 161 -8.24 -5.21 2.19
N LEU A 162 -7.74 -6.44 2.09
CA LEU A 162 -6.60 -6.89 2.91
C LEU A 162 -5.32 -6.15 2.54
N ILE A 163 -4.99 -6.03 1.25
CA ILE A 163 -3.79 -5.31 0.82
C ILE A 163 -3.82 -3.87 1.26
N ALA A 164 -4.93 -3.16 1.09
CA ALA A 164 -5.00 -1.75 1.45
C ALA A 164 -4.66 -1.55 2.93
N THR A 165 -5.28 -2.34 3.80
CA THR A 165 -5.05 -2.24 5.25
C THR A 165 -3.67 -2.75 5.69
N PHE A 166 -3.14 -3.80 5.05
CA PHE A 166 -1.76 -4.22 5.29
C PHE A 166 -0.77 -3.15 4.79
N GLY A 167 -1.05 -2.52 3.66
CA GLY A 167 -0.31 -1.37 3.12
C GLY A 167 -0.28 -0.23 4.12
N ASP A 168 -1.42 0.11 4.73
CA ASP A 168 -1.47 1.13 5.78
C ASP A 168 -0.53 0.82 6.94
N LEU A 169 -0.59 -0.40 7.48
CA LEU A 169 0.25 -0.80 8.62
C LEU A 169 1.74 -0.77 8.26
N ILE A 170 2.09 -1.32 7.09
CA ILE A 170 3.48 -1.40 6.62
C ILE A 170 4.02 -0.02 6.23
N GLY A 171 3.20 0.82 5.59
CA GLY A 171 3.56 2.17 5.18
C GLY A 171 3.83 3.07 6.38
N VAL A 172 2.93 3.08 7.38
CA VAL A 172 3.17 3.81 8.65
C VAL A 172 4.48 3.32 9.29
N SER A 173 4.65 2.01 9.42
CA SER A 173 5.85 1.43 10.04
C SER A 173 7.13 1.77 9.26
N GLY A 174 7.07 1.71 7.93
CA GLY A 174 8.19 2.00 7.03
C GLY A 174 8.60 3.48 7.07
N ILE A 175 7.63 4.38 7.18
CA ILE A 175 7.89 5.82 7.37
C ILE A 175 8.65 6.05 8.66
N PHE A 176 8.17 5.55 9.81
CA PHE A 176 8.85 5.74 11.09
C PHE A 176 10.23 5.09 11.14
N MET A 177 10.37 3.87 10.61
CA MET A 177 11.68 3.21 10.51
C MET A 177 12.66 4.05 9.69
N THR A 178 12.20 4.65 8.59
CA THR A 178 13.02 5.50 7.73
C THR A 178 13.34 6.85 8.38
N MET A 179 12.41 7.43 9.14
CA MET A 179 12.65 8.65 9.91
C MET A 179 13.79 8.47 10.93
N HIS A 180 13.79 7.34 11.65
CA HIS A 180 14.89 7.00 12.55
C HIS A 180 16.20 6.76 11.79
N LEU A 181 16.16 6.05 10.66
CA LEU A 181 17.35 5.81 9.82
C LEU A 181 17.98 7.12 9.32
N LEU A 182 17.16 8.11 8.97
CA LEU A 182 17.60 9.41 8.46
C LEU A 182 17.90 10.45 9.56
N ASN A 183 17.84 10.06 10.84
CA ASN A 183 18.00 10.93 12.00
C ASN A 183 17.09 12.17 11.92
N LEU A 184 15.83 11.97 11.52
CA LEU A 184 14.80 13.00 11.58
C LEU A 184 14.12 13.02 12.95
N VAL A 185 14.14 11.87 13.63
CA VAL A 185 13.62 11.61 14.98
C VAL A 185 14.58 10.65 15.67
#